data_AF-A0A552FP65-F1
#
_entry.id   AF-A0A552FP65-F1
#
_cell.length_a   1.000
_cell.length_b   1.000
_cell.length_c   1.000
_cell.angle_alpha   90.00
_cell.angle_beta   90.00
_cell.angle_gamma   90.00
#
_symmetry.space_group_name_H-M   'P 1'
#
loop_
_entity.id
_entity.type
_entity.pdbx_description
1 polymer ?
#
loop_
_entity_poly.entity_id
_entity_poly.type
_entity_poly.pdbx_seq_one_letter_code
_entity_poly.pdbx_strand_id
1 'polypeptide(L)'
;MDHVHPNKDIPIYENNGQIWVKETLADGQTLGGISTFSVQGMGDNWWKLDRGTSIPSELELINDRGNHWLWKPLFPISIETYQ
;
A
#
# COMPACT_ATOMS: atom_id res chain seq x y z
N MET A 1 4.38 -7.88 7.85
CA MET A 1 4.09 -7.71 6.41
C MET A 1 5.24 -8.34 5.63
N ASP A 2 5.35 -9.66 5.67
CA ASP A 2 6.66 -10.29 5.43
C ASP A 2 6.98 -10.44 3.93
N HIS A 3 6.03 -10.07 3.07
CA HIS A 3 6.08 -10.22 1.61
C HIS A 3 5.79 -8.91 0.86
N VAL A 4 5.87 -7.77 1.54
CA VAL A 4 5.74 -6.46 0.89
C VAL A 4 7.12 -6.01 0.43
N HIS A 5 7.30 -5.82 -0.88
CA HIS A 5 8.60 -5.54 -1.49
C HIS A 5 8.73 -4.04 -1.80
N PRO A 6 9.69 -3.34 -1.17
CA PRO A 6 10.03 -1.98 -1.57
C PRO A 6 10.48 -1.92 -3.04
N ASN A 7 10.09 -0.86 -3.75
CA ASN A 7 10.30 -0.62 -5.19
C ASN A 7 9.56 -1.56 -6.16
N LYS A 8 8.72 -2.47 -5.67
CA LYS A 8 7.85 -3.30 -6.50
C LYS A 8 6.39 -3.10 -6.14
N ASP A 9 6.05 -3.31 -4.88
CA ASP A 9 4.69 -3.14 -4.36
C ASP A 9 4.51 -1.70 -3.84
N ILE A 10 5.55 -1.19 -3.18
CA ILE A 10 5.55 0.13 -2.56
C ILE A 10 6.68 0.99 -3.14
N PRO A 11 6.37 2.18 -3.70
CA PRO A 11 7.38 3.08 -4.20
C PRO A 11 8.09 3.78 -3.04
N ILE A 12 9.41 3.61 -2.96
CA ILE A 12 10.22 4.25 -1.93
C ILE A 12 11.27 5.21 -2.53
N TYR A 13 11.75 6.13 -1.71
CA TYR A 13 12.86 7.01 -2.04
C TYR A 13 13.64 7.40 -0.79
N GLU A 14 14.90 7.80 -0.98
CA GLU A 14 15.71 8.34 0.09
C GLU A 14 15.55 9.87 0.18
N ASN A 15 15.40 10.38 1.40
CA ASN A 15 15.38 11.80 1.72
C ASN A 15 16.15 12.03 3.03
N ASN A 16 17.25 12.78 2.97
CA ASN A 16 18.13 13.07 4.13
C ASN A 16 18.58 11.83 4.92
N GLY A 17 18.91 10.73 4.23
CA GLY A 17 19.34 9.48 4.86
C GLY A 17 18.21 8.64 5.47
N GLN A 18 16.95 9.05 5.31
CA GLN A 18 15.78 8.28 5.72
C GLN A 18 15.01 7.78 4.49
N ILE A 19 14.43 6.59 4.57
CA ILE A 19 13.59 6.02 3.51
C ILE A 19 12.14 6.44 3.71
N TRP A 20 11.53 6.92 2.63
CA TRP A 20 10.16 7.40 2.56
C TRP A 20 9.37 6.64 1.51
N VAL A 21 8.09 6.45 1.76
CA VAL A 21 7.11 5.88 0.84
C VAL A 21 6.43 7.02 0.08
N LYS A 22 6.26 6.87 -1.24
CA LYS A 22 5.49 7.81 -2.08
C LYS A 22 4.03 7.38 -2.22
N GLU A 23 3.18 8.35 -2.53
CA GLU A 23 1.78 8.13 -2.91
C GLU A 23 1.61 7.51 -4.32
N THR A 24 2.62 7.64 -5.18
CA THR A 24 2.64 7.13 -6.56
C THR A 24 3.97 6.45 -6.89
N LEU A 25 3.96 5.56 -7.87
CA LEU A 25 5.14 4.95 -8.47
C LEU A 25 6.06 5.99 -9.12
N ALA A 26 7.21 5.53 -9.60
CA ALA A 26 8.26 6.37 -10.19
C ALA A 26 7.81 7.20 -11.41
N ASP A 27 6.72 6.80 -12.07
CA ASP A 27 6.11 7.55 -13.17
C ASP A 27 5.28 8.77 -12.73
N GLY A 28 5.09 8.95 -11.42
CA GLY A 28 4.32 10.05 -10.83
C GLY A 28 2.81 9.97 -11.07
N GLN A 29 2.31 8.87 -11.65
CA GLN A 29 0.92 8.73 -12.07
C GLN A 29 0.29 7.45 -11.54
N THR A 30 1.01 6.34 -11.61
CA THR A 30 0.48 5.06 -11.16
C THR A 30 0.48 5.02 -9.65
N LEU A 31 -0.65 4.65 -9.06
CA LEU A 31 -0.76 4.48 -7.62
C LEU A 31 0.01 3.22 -7.22
N GLY A 32 0.95 3.37 -6.28
CA GLY A 32 1.63 2.24 -5.65
C GLY A 32 0.98 1.90 -4.31
N GLY A 33 1.16 0.68 -3.81
CA GLY A 33 0.53 0.29 -2.55
C GLY A 33 0.34 -1.21 -2.37
N ILE A 34 -0.33 -1.57 -1.28
CA ILE A 34 -0.62 -2.96 -0.95
C ILE A 34 -1.96 -3.36 -1.54
N SER A 35 -1.96 -4.41 -2.35
CA SER A 35 -3.17 -4.98 -2.95
C SER A 35 -3.99 -5.78 -1.94
N THR A 36 -5.29 -5.55 -1.94
CA THR A 36 -6.30 -6.40 -1.28
C THR A 36 -7.42 -6.73 -2.26
N PHE A 37 -8.20 -7.77 -1.95
CA PHE A 37 -9.25 -8.25 -2.83
C PHE A 37 -10.57 -8.42 -2.07
N SER A 38 -11.69 -8.05 -2.69
CA SER A 38 -13.02 -8.23 -2.11
C SER A 38 -13.52 -9.69 -2.17
N VAL A 39 -12.72 -10.58 -2.76
CA VAL A 39 -12.96 -12.03 -2.81
C VAL A 39 -11.69 -12.72 -2.33
N GLN A 40 -11.86 -13.86 -1.68
CA GLN A 40 -10.74 -14.69 -1.30
C GLN A 40 -10.04 -15.23 -2.56
N GLY A 41 -8.73 -15.03 -2.67
CA GLY A 41 -7.93 -15.67 -3.71
C GLY A 41 -7.34 -17.00 -3.26
N MET A 42 -6.31 -17.46 -3.96
CA MET A 42 -5.66 -18.75 -3.73
C MET A 42 -4.24 -18.56 -3.20
N GLY A 43 -3.71 -19.53 -2.46
CA GLY A 43 -2.33 -19.55 -1.94
C GLY A 43 -2.22 -19.27 -0.44
N ASP A 44 -0.97 -19.14 0.02
CA ASP A 44 -0.64 -18.83 1.42
C ASP A 44 -0.66 -17.31 1.67
N ASN A 45 -0.62 -16.89 2.95
CA ASN A 45 -0.57 -15.49 3.38
C ASN A 45 -1.78 -14.62 3.03
N TRP A 46 -2.98 -15.15 3.24
CA TRP A 46 -4.22 -14.37 3.17
C TRP A 46 -4.59 -13.79 4.53
N TRP A 47 -4.61 -12.46 4.63
CA TRP A 47 -5.17 -11.74 5.76
C TRP A 47 -6.56 -11.23 5.39
N LYS A 48 -7.51 -11.37 6.32
CA LYS A 48 -8.86 -10.83 6.16
C LYS A 48 -8.95 -9.48 6.87
N LEU A 49 -9.45 -8.49 6.15
CA LEU A 49 -9.89 -7.22 6.72
C LEU A 49 -11.41 -7.25 6.86
N ASP A 50 -11.91 -7.05 8.06
CA ASP A 50 -13.35 -7.07 8.31
C ASP A 50 -14.01 -5.79 7.80
N ARG A 51 -15.28 -5.92 7.39
CA ARG A 51 -16.08 -4.76 6.99
C ARG A 51 -16.18 -3.77 8.15
N GLY A 52 -15.94 -2.49 7.86
CA GLY A 52 -15.98 -1.43 8.87
C GLY A 52 -14.66 -1.24 9.63
N THR A 53 -13.60 -1.97 9.25
CA THR A 53 -12.24 -1.67 9.72
C THR A 53 -11.93 -0.21 9.41
N SER A 54 -11.45 0.51 10.43
CA SER A 54 -11.05 1.90 10.27
C SER A 54 -9.78 1.96 9.44
N ILE A 55 -9.78 2.82 8.43
CA ILE A 55 -8.58 3.12 7.63
C ILE A 55 -7.77 4.16 8.43
N PRO A 56 -6.48 3.91 8.69
CA PRO A 56 -5.60 4.90 9.32
C PRO A 56 -5.62 6.24 8.58
N SER A 57 -5.48 7.36 9.29
CA SER A 57 -5.55 8.71 8.71
C SER A 57 -4.48 9.03 7.68
N GLU A 58 -3.43 8.23 7.63
CA GLU A 58 -2.28 8.36 6.74
C GLU A 58 -2.47 7.56 5.45
N LEU A 59 -3.48 6.68 5.39
CA LEU A 59 -3.72 5.77 4.29
C LEU A 59 -5.06 6.06 3.60
N GLU A 60 -5.11 5.67 2.33
CA GLU A 60 -6.30 5.67 1.52
C GLU A 60 -6.52 4.28 0.95
N LEU A 61 -7.79 3.85 0.93
CA LEU A 61 -8.21 2.62 0.28
C LEU A 61 -9.00 2.96 -0.99
N ILE A 62 -8.46 2.56 -2.15
CA ILE A 62 -9.00 2.90 -3.47
C ILE A 62 -9.41 1.62 -4.19
N ASN A 63 -10.58 1.61 -4.84
CA ASN A 63 -10.93 0.58 -5.80
C ASN A 63 -10.35 0.98 -7.17
N ASP A 64 -9.26 0.32 -7.56
CA ASP A 64 -8.59 0.57 -8.84
C ASP A 64 -9.12 -0.33 -9.96
N ARG A 65 -9.56 -1.56 -9.65
CA ARG A 65 -10.09 -2.50 -10.65
C ARG A 65 -10.98 -3.60 -10.06
N GLY A 66 -12.30 -3.44 -10.18
CA GLY A 66 -13.26 -4.53 -9.94
C GLY A 66 -13.22 -5.02 -8.49
N ASN A 67 -12.67 -6.21 -8.26
CA ASN A 67 -12.47 -6.78 -6.93
C ASN A 67 -11.10 -6.42 -6.31
N HIS A 68 -10.21 -5.76 -7.05
CA HIS A 68 -8.91 -5.30 -6.56
C HIS A 68 -9.05 -3.93 -5.90
N TRP A 69 -8.37 -3.80 -4.76
CA TRP A 69 -8.33 -2.59 -3.95
C TRP A 69 -6.89 -2.31 -3.55
N LEU A 70 -6.49 -1.04 -3.59
CA LEU A 70 -5.13 -0.61 -3.29
C LEU A 70 -5.12 0.23 -2.02
N TRP A 71 -4.28 -0.17 -1.07
CA TRP A 71 -3.93 0.62 0.10
C TRP A 71 -2.69 1.45 -0.22
N LYS A 72 -2.83 2.77 -0.25
CA LYS A 72 -1.72 3.67 -0.53
C LYS A 72 -1.60 4.75 0.55
N PRO A 73 -0.44 5.37 0.75
CA PRO A 73 -0.35 6.53 1.61
C PRO A 73 -1.02 7.75 0.95
N LEU A 74 -1.65 8.58 1.79
CA LEU A 74 -2.27 9.85 1.40
C LEU A 74 -1.26 10.96 1.10
N PHE A 75 -0.07 10.84 1.67
CA PHE A 75 1.05 11.76 1.51
C PHE A 75 2.36 11.00 1.74
N PRO A 76 3.51 11.53 1.31
CA PRO A 76 4.78 10.89 1.60
C PRO A 76 4.98 10.67 3.11
N ILE A 77 5.28 9.43 3.48
CA ILE A 77 5.43 9.00 4.89
C ILE A 77 6.73 8.21 5.06
N SER A 78 7.38 8.29 6.22
CA SER A 78 8.58 7.49 6.46
C SER A 78 8.26 6.00 6.44
N ILE A 79 9.21 5.17 6.01
CA ILE A 79 9.02 3.71 5.97
C ILE A 79 8.75 3.13 7.37
N GLU A 80 9.32 3.75 8.41
CA GLU A 80 9.14 3.35 9.81
C GLU A 80 7.71 3.55 10.30
N THR A 81 7.05 4.64 9.89
CA THR A 81 5.64 4.87 10.24
C THR A 81 4.70 4.02 9.39
N TYR A 82 5.15 3.58 8.21
CA TYR A 82 4.36 2.77 7.30
C TYR A 82 4.30 1.28 7.69
N GLN A 83 5.30 0.77 8.43
CA GLN A 83 5.47 -0.66 8.76
C GLN A 83 4.76 -1.11 10.04
#